data_AF-A0A183U2Z3-F1
#
_entry.id   AF-A0A183U2Z3-F1
#
_cell.length_a   1.000
_cell.length_b   1.000
_cell.length_c   1.000
_cell.angle_alpha   90.00
_cell.angle_beta   90.00
_cell.angle_gamma   90.00
#
_symmetry.space_group_name_H-M   'P 1'
#
loop_
_entity.id
_entity.type
_entity.pdbx_description
1 polymer ?
#
loop_
_entity_poly.entity_id
_entity_poly.type
_entity_poly.pdbx_seq_one_letter_code
_entity_poly.pdbx_strand_id
1 'polypeptide(L)'
;LREDDLGCNRAKASFERLAELNDSVVCKLNTDPVTEEFIKQFDLVVLTDAPLSLQLKVNGWTRAHNGRLLVADARGLFAFVFVDVGQEFRIDDPNGEQCKEVLIEHVDRETGDVTTLENVMHGFEDGDFISFTEVKGMTELNEIDAVPITVKKPHIFNIGTVAAKFSEYMEGGRASQVKKPKFVTHKSLAESVNDPEFLVWDFAKLDNPAQLHLLWQALYKFEEKYGRHPTPRCDADAELLKKELPKEGEVDEEFLKMFSYQASGNLVAIASVVGGIAAQEAMKAVTHHMTPLEQYLYIDCLEALHGVWSPFDSSKLRVEDCKPKLRDLRHEGVS
;
A
#
# COMPACT_ATOMS: atom_id res chain seq x y z
N LEU A 1 25.24 -3.62 -3.69
CA LEU A 1 26.17 -4.77 -3.83
C LEU A 1 27.24 -4.41 -4.84
N ARG A 2 28.46 -4.90 -4.66
CA ARG A 2 29.62 -4.70 -5.54
C ARG A 2 30.05 -6.04 -6.16
N GLU A 3 30.91 -6.01 -7.17
CA GLU A 3 31.46 -7.24 -7.77
C GLU A 3 32.23 -8.08 -6.74
N ASP A 4 32.91 -7.43 -5.80
CA ASP A 4 33.63 -8.11 -4.71
C ASP A 4 32.70 -8.83 -3.71
N ASP A 5 31.39 -8.54 -3.72
CA ASP A 5 30.41 -9.19 -2.86
C ASP A 5 29.92 -10.54 -3.43
N LEU A 6 30.38 -10.95 -4.63
CA LEU A 6 29.98 -12.21 -5.27
C LEU A 6 30.28 -13.42 -4.38
N GLY A 7 29.29 -14.31 -4.23
CA GLY A 7 29.37 -15.48 -3.35
C GLY A 7 29.08 -15.18 -1.87
N CYS A 8 28.95 -13.92 -1.47
CA CYS A 8 28.53 -13.55 -0.12
C CYS A 8 27.01 -13.56 0.02
N ASN A 9 26.52 -13.78 1.24
CA ASN A 9 25.10 -13.60 1.55
C ASN A 9 24.70 -12.13 1.33
N ARG A 10 23.63 -11.89 0.57
CA ARG A 10 23.16 -10.54 0.18
C ARG A 10 22.92 -9.63 1.39
N ALA A 11 22.29 -10.14 2.44
CA ALA A 11 21.98 -9.35 3.65
C ALA A 11 23.27 -8.95 4.39
N LYS A 12 24.25 -9.85 4.49
CA LYS A 12 25.55 -9.54 5.10
C LYS A 12 26.31 -8.48 4.31
N ALA A 13 26.32 -8.59 2.98
CA ALA A 13 27.03 -7.65 2.10
C ALA A 13 26.37 -6.26 2.02
N SER A 14 25.08 -6.14 2.32
CA SER A 14 24.37 -4.85 2.36
C SER A 14 24.27 -4.24 3.76
N PHE A 15 24.50 -5.02 4.83
CA PHE A 15 24.22 -4.62 6.21
C PHE A 15 24.90 -3.31 6.64
N GLU A 16 26.23 -3.21 6.48
CA GLU A 16 26.98 -2.03 6.96
C GLU A 16 26.48 -0.74 6.29
N ARG A 17 26.26 -0.79 4.97
CA ARG A 17 25.78 0.35 4.18
C ARG A 17 24.35 0.75 4.55
N LEU A 18 23.52 -0.20 4.98
CA LEU A 18 22.17 0.09 5.47
C LEU A 18 22.22 0.75 6.85
N ALA A 19 23.07 0.23 7.74
CA ALA A 19 23.21 0.75 9.10
C ALA A 19 23.77 2.19 9.13
N GLU A 20 24.64 2.54 8.18
CA GLU A 20 25.21 3.89 8.03
C GLU A 20 24.21 4.97 7.57
N LEU A 21 23.00 4.60 7.13
CA LEU A 21 22.03 5.59 6.62
C LEU A 21 21.45 6.48 7.72
N ASN A 22 21.31 5.97 8.95
CA ASN A 22 20.72 6.71 10.05
C ASN A 22 21.17 6.14 11.42
N ASP A 23 22.04 6.88 12.11
CA ASP A 23 22.60 6.50 13.42
C ASP A 23 21.53 6.36 14.53
N SER A 24 20.32 6.89 14.33
CA SER A 24 19.22 6.74 15.29
C SER A 24 18.49 5.39 15.16
N VAL A 25 18.78 4.59 14.13
CA VAL A 25 18.14 3.30 13.85
C VAL A 25 19.08 2.15 14.17
N VAL A 26 18.67 1.26 15.08
CA VAL A 26 19.44 0.07 15.41
C VAL A 26 19.17 -1.04 14.39
N CYS A 27 20.10 -1.25 13.46
CA CYS A 27 20.04 -2.35 12.51
C CYS A 27 20.62 -3.64 13.11
N LYS A 28 19.96 -4.78 12.89
CA LYS A 28 20.46 -6.12 13.25
C LYS A 28 20.41 -7.05 12.04
N LEU A 29 21.42 -7.90 11.90
CA LEU A 29 21.50 -8.90 10.84
C LEU A 29 21.09 -10.27 11.39
N ASN A 30 20.19 -10.96 10.69
CA ASN A 30 19.89 -12.37 10.89
C ASN A 30 20.01 -13.11 9.56
N THR A 31 20.74 -14.23 9.55
CA THR A 31 20.87 -15.13 8.38
C THR A 31 20.34 -16.53 8.66
N ASP A 32 19.84 -16.77 9.87
CA ASP A 32 19.23 -18.04 10.23
C ASP A 32 17.85 -18.19 9.58
N PRO A 33 17.35 -19.42 9.39
CA PRO A 33 16.01 -19.65 8.90
C PRO A 33 14.95 -18.92 9.73
N VAL A 34 13.95 -18.36 9.05
CA VAL A 34 12.86 -17.62 9.71
C VAL A 34 12.00 -18.58 10.56
N THR A 35 11.86 -18.25 11.84
CA THR A 35 11.01 -18.97 12.79
C THR A 35 9.90 -18.08 13.33
N GLU A 36 8.87 -18.69 13.90
CA GLU A 36 7.76 -17.97 14.53
C GLU A 36 8.24 -17.11 15.70
N GLU A 37 9.16 -17.64 16.52
CA GLU A 37 9.75 -16.95 17.67
C GLU A 37 10.58 -15.73 17.27
N PHE A 38 11.20 -15.76 16.08
CA PHE A 38 11.89 -14.60 15.54
C PHE A 38 10.88 -13.55 15.08
N ILE A 39 9.86 -13.96 14.34
CA ILE A 39 8.83 -13.07 13.79
C ILE A 39 8.03 -12.35 14.89
N LYS A 40 7.72 -13.03 16.00
CA LYS A 40 7.01 -12.44 17.17
C LYS A 40 7.70 -11.24 17.83
N GLN A 41 8.95 -10.96 17.49
CA GLN A 41 9.71 -9.85 18.05
C GLN A 41 9.45 -8.52 17.31
N PHE A 42 8.68 -8.54 16.21
CA PHE A 42 8.51 -7.39 15.34
C PHE A 42 7.03 -7.00 15.22
N ASP A 43 6.74 -5.71 15.31
CA ASP A 43 5.40 -5.16 15.06
C ASP A 43 4.96 -5.29 13.60
N LEU A 44 5.93 -5.24 12.69
CA LEU A 44 5.76 -5.30 11.25
C LEU A 44 6.83 -6.20 10.63
N VAL A 45 6.40 -7.06 9.70
CA VAL A 45 7.28 -7.86 8.86
C VAL A 45 7.09 -7.46 7.40
N VAL A 46 8.19 -7.21 6.69
CA VAL A 46 8.18 -6.96 5.24
C VAL A 46 8.87 -8.14 4.55
N LEU A 47 8.16 -8.80 3.63
CA LEU A 47 8.70 -9.87 2.81
C LEU A 47 8.91 -9.39 1.38
N THR A 48 10.10 -9.66 0.84
CA THR A 48 10.47 -9.40 -0.55
C THR A 48 11.06 -10.64 -1.18
N ASP A 49 10.77 -10.91 -2.45
CA ASP A 49 11.26 -12.08 -3.19
C ASP A 49 11.05 -13.43 -2.45
N ALA A 50 9.96 -13.55 -1.69
CA ALA A 50 9.67 -14.72 -0.85
C ALA A 50 8.67 -15.65 -1.55
N PRO A 51 8.83 -16.99 -1.46
CA PRO A 51 7.83 -17.91 -2.01
C PRO A 51 6.50 -17.79 -1.26
N LEU A 52 5.38 -18.00 -1.96
CA LEU A 52 4.04 -17.91 -1.39
C LEU A 52 3.85 -18.77 -0.13
N SER A 53 4.46 -19.95 -0.07
CA SER A 53 4.41 -20.83 1.10
C SER A 53 5.01 -20.19 2.36
N LEU A 54 6.10 -19.43 2.22
CA LEU A 54 6.68 -18.67 3.32
C LEU A 54 5.82 -17.46 3.66
N GLN A 55 5.29 -16.75 2.66
CA GLN A 55 4.40 -15.60 2.87
C GLN A 55 3.16 -16.00 3.70
N LEU A 56 2.49 -17.09 3.33
CA LEU A 56 1.33 -17.63 4.05
C LEU A 56 1.67 -18.01 5.50
N LYS A 57 2.83 -18.66 5.69
CA LYS A 57 3.29 -19.06 7.02
C LYS A 57 3.57 -17.86 7.92
N VAL A 58 4.29 -16.87 7.40
CA VAL A 58 4.60 -15.63 8.12
C VAL A 58 3.34 -14.82 8.39
N ASN A 59 2.39 -14.76 7.45
CA ASN A 59 1.11 -14.09 7.66
C ASN A 59 0.32 -14.70 8.83
N GLY A 60 0.25 -16.03 8.89
CA GLY A 60 -0.38 -16.74 10.00
C GLY A 60 0.30 -16.41 11.32
N TRP A 61 1.64 -16.37 11.33
CA TRP A 61 2.41 -15.98 12.52
C TRP A 61 2.17 -14.54 12.93
N THR A 62 2.25 -13.57 12.02
CA THR A 62 2.00 -12.14 12.30
C THR A 62 0.62 -11.93 12.90
N ARG A 63 -0.41 -12.51 12.30
CA ARG A 63 -1.78 -12.44 12.83
C ARG A 63 -1.91 -13.04 14.23
N ALA A 64 -1.26 -14.17 14.50
CA ALA A 64 -1.36 -14.85 15.80
C ALA A 64 -0.82 -14.02 16.99
N HIS A 65 0.00 -13.00 16.74
CA HIS A 65 0.52 -12.09 17.78
C HIS A 65 0.19 -10.60 17.52
N ASN A 66 -0.82 -10.33 16.68
CA ASN A 66 -1.23 -8.97 16.32
C ASN A 66 -0.14 -8.11 15.65
N GLY A 67 0.80 -8.77 14.97
CA GLY A 67 1.77 -8.15 14.07
C GLY A 67 1.18 -7.93 12.67
N ARG A 68 1.83 -7.05 11.89
CA ARG A 68 1.42 -6.70 10.53
C ARG A 68 2.34 -7.35 9.50
N LEU A 69 1.83 -7.57 8.30
CA LEU A 69 2.60 -8.09 7.17
C LEU A 69 2.50 -7.15 5.96
N LEU A 70 3.64 -6.92 5.33
CA LEU A 70 3.77 -6.34 4.00
C LEU A 70 4.48 -7.35 3.10
N VAL A 71 3.99 -7.53 1.89
CA VAL A 71 4.68 -8.31 0.85
C VAL A 71 4.86 -7.42 -0.37
N ALA A 72 6.05 -7.41 -0.93
CA ALA A 72 6.34 -6.71 -2.17
C ALA A 72 7.21 -7.58 -3.08
N ASP A 73 6.83 -7.71 -4.34
CA ASP A 73 7.59 -8.46 -5.35
C ASP A 73 7.54 -7.70 -6.68
N ALA A 74 8.62 -7.79 -7.47
CA ALA A 74 8.77 -7.07 -8.72
C ALA A 74 9.54 -7.92 -9.73
N ARG A 75 8.89 -8.29 -10.84
CA ARG A 75 9.45 -9.09 -11.94
C ARG A 75 9.28 -8.37 -13.27
N GLY A 76 10.40 -7.93 -13.84
CA GLY A 76 10.43 -7.13 -15.06
C GLY A 76 9.58 -5.86 -14.90
N LEU A 77 8.58 -5.68 -15.77
CA LEU A 77 7.65 -4.55 -15.72
C LEU A 77 6.41 -4.79 -14.86
N PHE A 78 6.37 -5.88 -14.10
CA PHE A 78 5.25 -6.24 -13.23
C PHE A 78 5.67 -6.19 -11.78
N ALA A 79 4.75 -5.81 -10.91
CA ALA A 79 4.96 -5.86 -9.48
C ALA A 79 3.63 -5.97 -8.72
N PHE A 80 3.73 -6.30 -7.43
CA PHE A 80 2.64 -6.07 -6.52
C PHE A 80 3.13 -5.65 -5.13
N VAL A 81 2.23 -5.00 -4.40
CA VAL A 81 2.33 -4.77 -2.95
C VAL A 81 1.07 -5.35 -2.32
N PHE A 82 1.25 -6.12 -1.25
CA PHE A 82 0.16 -6.62 -0.40
C PHE A 82 0.34 -6.12 1.03
N VAL A 83 -0.73 -5.66 1.66
CA VAL A 83 -0.74 -5.12 3.02
C VAL A 83 -1.78 -5.85 3.87
N ASP A 84 -1.33 -6.37 5.01
CA ASP A 84 -2.17 -6.94 6.05
C ASP A 84 -1.86 -6.29 7.40
N VAL A 85 -2.76 -5.43 7.86
CA VAL A 85 -2.67 -4.77 9.18
C VAL A 85 -3.46 -5.48 10.28
N GLY A 86 -4.04 -6.64 10.01
CA GLY A 86 -4.81 -7.45 10.97
C GLY A 86 -6.32 -7.21 10.92
N GLN A 87 -7.02 -7.73 11.95
CA GLN A 87 -8.50 -7.67 12.03
C GLN A 87 -9.02 -6.32 12.55
N GLU A 88 -8.24 -5.61 13.35
CA GLU A 88 -8.64 -4.33 13.94
C GLU A 88 -7.43 -3.40 13.98
N PHE A 89 -7.28 -2.57 12.95
CA PHE A 89 -6.22 -1.59 12.87
C PHE A 89 -6.77 -0.18 13.07
N ARG A 90 -6.25 0.50 14.09
CA ARG A 90 -6.59 1.89 14.41
C ARG A 90 -5.81 2.85 13.51
N ILE A 91 -6.52 3.81 12.93
CA ILE A 91 -6.01 4.93 12.15
C ILE A 91 -6.35 6.22 12.90
N ASP A 92 -5.33 6.93 13.37
CA ASP A 92 -5.49 8.18 14.12
C ASP A 92 -5.66 9.39 13.19
N ASP A 93 -4.98 9.38 12.05
CA ASP A 93 -5.10 10.41 11.02
C ASP A 93 -5.20 9.77 9.64
N PRO A 94 -6.37 9.77 8.96
CA PRO A 94 -6.52 9.09 7.68
C PRO A 94 -5.82 9.77 6.49
N ASN A 95 -5.55 11.07 6.54
CA ASN A 95 -5.08 11.83 5.37
C ASN A 95 -3.79 12.66 5.59
N GLY A 96 -3.35 12.83 6.83
CA GLY A 96 -2.18 13.64 7.19
C GLY A 96 -2.38 15.15 7.02
N GLU A 97 -3.59 15.62 6.67
CA GLU A 97 -3.88 17.05 6.51
C GLU A 97 -3.97 17.75 7.87
N GLN A 98 -3.64 19.04 7.95
CA GLN A 98 -3.85 19.78 9.19
C GLN A 98 -5.35 19.90 9.50
N CYS A 99 -5.71 19.76 10.77
CA CYS A 99 -7.08 19.98 11.21
C CYS A 99 -7.49 21.43 10.90
N LYS A 100 -8.61 21.58 10.19
CA LYS A 100 -9.14 22.88 9.78
C LYS A 100 -9.68 23.64 11.00
N GLU A 101 -9.51 24.96 11.01
CA GLU A 101 -9.96 25.81 12.11
C GLU A 101 -10.57 27.11 11.56
N VAL A 102 -11.69 27.53 12.14
CA VAL A 102 -12.37 28.79 11.80
C VAL A 102 -12.90 29.50 13.03
N LEU A 103 -13.02 30.83 12.92
CA LEU A 103 -13.68 31.66 13.91
C LEU A 103 -15.20 31.67 13.67
N ILE A 104 -15.96 31.76 14.75
CA ILE A 104 -17.42 31.71 14.74
C ILE A 104 -17.97 33.13 14.83
N GLU A 105 -18.95 33.44 13.98
CA GLU A 105 -19.74 34.66 14.05
C GLU A 105 -20.96 34.45 14.95
N HIS A 106 -21.70 33.36 14.70
CA HIS A 106 -22.97 33.09 15.36
C HIS A 106 -23.27 31.59 15.42
N VAL A 107 -23.92 31.15 16.50
CA VAL A 107 -24.52 29.82 16.64
C VAL A 107 -26.02 29.98 16.88
N ASP A 108 -26.83 29.53 15.93
CA ASP A 108 -28.28 29.55 16.05
C ASP A 108 -28.77 28.37 16.92
N ARG A 109 -29.51 28.69 17.97
CA ARG A 109 -29.96 27.72 18.97
C ARG A 109 -31.08 26.81 18.47
N GLU A 110 -31.97 27.31 17.62
CA GLU A 110 -33.17 26.57 17.18
C GLU A 110 -32.83 25.59 16.07
N THR A 111 -32.02 26.04 15.12
CA THR A 111 -31.61 25.27 13.93
C THR A 111 -30.33 24.47 14.17
N GLY A 112 -29.43 24.96 15.03
CA GLY A 112 -28.09 24.41 15.21
C GLY A 112 -27.10 24.86 14.12
N ASP A 113 -27.44 25.89 13.34
CA ASP A 113 -26.56 26.43 12.30
C ASP A 113 -25.45 27.29 12.92
N VAL A 114 -24.20 27.02 12.52
CA VAL A 114 -23.00 27.75 12.90
C VAL A 114 -22.53 28.54 11.70
N THR A 115 -22.47 29.86 11.84
CA THR A 115 -21.96 30.78 10.82
C THR A 115 -20.53 31.19 11.15
N THR A 116 -19.62 31.07 10.17
CA THR A 116 -18.23 31.48 10.32
C THR A 116 -18.06 32.99 10.20
N LEU A 117 -17.10 33.55 10.93
CA LEU A 117 -16.76 34.98 10.89
C LEU A 117 -16.45 35.47 9.48
N GLU A 118 -17.07 36.58 9.07
CA GLU A 118 -16.87 37.23 7.77
C GLU A 118 -17.18 36.31 6.56
N ASN A 119 -18.01 35.28 6.76
CA ASN A 119 -18.32 34.25 5.75
C ASN A 119 -17.08 33.53 5.18
N VAL A 120 -16.01 33.41 5.97
CA VAL A 120 -14.83 32.63 5.59
C VAL A 120 -15.22 31.17 5.33
N MET A 121 -14.69 30.59 4.25
CA MET A 121 -15.01 29.21 3.92
C MET A 121 -14.36 28.25 4.92
N HIS A 122 -15.16 27.39 5.55
CA HIS A 122 -14.67 26.49 6.60
C HIS A 122 -13.88 25.28 6.06
N GLY A 123 -14.19 24.84 4.84
CA GLY A 123 -13.53 23.68 4.22
C GLY A 123 -13.84 22.31 4.85
N PHE A 124 -14.62 22.24 5.94
CA PHE A 124 -15.17 20.98 6.47
C PHE A 124 -16.05 20.22 5.47
N GLU A 125 -16.21 18.92 5.71
CA GLU A 125 -17.03 17.98 4.95
C GLU A 125 -18.15 17.37 5.81
N ASP A 126 -19.16 16.80 5.17
CA ASP A 126 -20.25 16.11 5.86
C ASP A 126 -19.71 14.93 6.69
N GLY A 127 -20.08 14.88 7.97
CA GLY A 127 -19.63 13.85 8.90
C GLY A 127 -18.30 14.17 9.60
N ASP A 128 -17.68 15.33 9.35
CA ASP A 128 -16.57 15.82 10.15
C ASP A 128 -16.99 16.05 11.61
N PHE A 129 -16.05 15.86 12.53
CA PHE A 129 -16.24 16.15 13.94
C PHE A 129 -15.57 17.48 14.31
N ILE A 130 -16.30 18.39 14.94
CA ILE A 130 -15.83 19.73 15.30
C ILE A 130 -15.86 19.92 16.81
N SER A 131 -14.78 20.44 17.37
CA SER A 131 -14.67 20.89 18.76
C SER A 131 -14.79 22.42 18.83
N PHE A 132 -15.27 22.92 19.95
CA PHE A 132 -15.50 24.35 20.16
C PHE A 132 -14.66 24.85 21.33
N THR A 133 -14.07 26.03 21.18
CA THR A 133 -13.36 26.72 22.27
C THR A 133 -13.70 28.20 22.25
N GLU A 134 -13.60 28.87 23.40
CA GLU A 134 -13.79 30.34 23.55
C GLU A 134 -15.20 30.86 23.18
N VAL A 135 -16.20 29.98 23.11
CA VAL A 135 -17.59 30.37 22.87
C VAL A 135 -18.16 31.00 24.14
N LYS A 136 -18.63 32.26 24.06
CA LYS A 136 -19.32 32.92 25.18
C LYS A 136 -20.83 32.85 25.03
N GLY A 137 -21.54 32.73 26.14
CA GLY A 137 -22.98 32.52 26.18
C GLY A 137 -23.33 31.04 26.16
N MET A 138 -23.08 30.37 25.03
CA MET A 138 -23.28 28.93 24.85
C MET A 138 -22.06 28.12 25.32
N THR A 139 -21.72 28.23 26.61
CA THR A 139 -20.44 27.72 27.14
C THR A 139 -20.34 26.20 27.17
N GLU A 140 -21.48 25.50 27.17
CA GLU A 140 -21.56 24.04 27.14
C GLU A 140 -20.90 23.46 25.89
N LEU A 141 -20.86 24.21 24.78
CA LEU A 141 -20.13 23.80 23.58
C LEU A 141 -18.63 23.64 23.85
N ASN A 142 -18.05 24.44 24.74
CA ASN A 142 -16.63 24.34 25.09
C ASN A 142 -16.28 23.08 25.90
N GLU A 143 -17.29 22.44 26.51
CA GLU A 143 -17.12 21.23 27.31
C GLU A 143 -17.35 19.94 26.50
N ILE A 144 -17.81 20.07 25.25
CA ILE A 144 -18.02 18.93 24.36
C ILE A 144 -16.72 18.63 23.62
N ASP A 145 -16.30 17.37 23.66
CA ASP A 145 -15.08 16.91 23.00
C ASP A 145 -15.14 17.12 21.47
N ALA A 146 -16.17 16.62 20.79
CA ALA A 146 -16.47 16.99 19.41
C ALA A 146 -17.92 16.61 19.02
N VAL A 147 -18.51 17.35 18.08
CA VAL A 147 -19.83 17.06 17.50
C VAL A 147 -19.74 16.78 16.00
N PRO A 148 -20.48 15.79 15.47
CA PRO A 148 -20.56 15.58 14.03
C PRO A 148 -21.32 16.74 13.37
N ILE A 149 -20.90 17.11 12.16
CA ILE A 149 -21.49 18.24 11.43
C ILE A 149 -22.09 17.84 10.09
N THR A 150 -22.99 18.68 9.59
CA THR A 150 -23.49 18.66 8.21
C THR A 150 -23.29 20.02 7.58
N VAL A 151 -22.61 20.07 6.45
CA VAL A 151 -22.36 21.28 5.67
C VAL A 151 -23.64 21.73 5.00
N LYS A 152 -24.02 23.00 5.20
CA LYS A 152 -25.16 23.63 4.52
C LYS A 152 -24.70 24.54 3.40
N LYS A 153 -23.66 25.32 3.65
CA LYS A 153 -23.02 26.26 2.72
C LYS A 153 -21.52 26.32 3.02
N PRO A 154 -20.69 26.89 2.13
CA PRO A 154 -19.24 27.00 2.39
C PRO A 154 -18.84 27.71 3.69
N HIS A 155 -19.73 28.54 4.26
CA HIS A 155 -19.54 29.33 5.49
C HIS A 155 -20.56 28.98 6.59
N ILE A 156 -21.40 27.96 6.38
CA ILE A 156 -22.43 27.54 7.35
C ILE A 156 -22.44 26.02 7.45
N PHE A 157 -22.24 25.51 8.65
CA PHE A 157 -22.38 24.10 8.98
C PHE A 157 -23.33 23.93 10.17
N ASN A 158 -23.96 22.77 10.28
CA ASN A 158 -24.97 22.47 11.28
C ASN A 158 -24.44 21.46 12.30
N ILE A 159 -24.66 21.70 13.60
CA ILE A 159 -24.25 20.83 14.72
C ILE A 159 -25.42 20.02 15.30
N GLY A 160 -26.54 19.94 14.57
CA GLY A 160 -27.74 19.20 14.96
C GLY A 160 -28.48 19.82 16.15
N THR A 161 -29.27 18.99 16.82
CA THR A 161 -30.15 19.40 17.93
C THR A 161 -29.42 19.65 19.25
N VAL A 162 -28.09 19.56 19.24
CA VAL A 162 -27.25 19.71 20.44
C VAL A 162 -27.35 21.15 20.97
N ALA A 163 -27.40 22.14 20.07
CA ALA A 163 -27.53 23.56 20.39
C ALA A 163 -28.82 23.90 21.16
N ALA A 164 -29.93 23.22 20.89
CA ALA A 164 -31.24 23.54 21.47
C ALA A 164 -31.28 23.45 23.02
N LYS A 165 -30.40 22.61 23.59
CA LYS A 165 -30.30 22.37 25.04
C LYS A 165 -29.43 23.38 25.78
N PHE A 166 -28.71 24.24 25.06
CA PHE A 166 -27.72 25.15 25.63
C PHE A 166 -28.26 26.56 25.81
N SER A 167 -27.51 27.37 26.55
CA SER A 167 -27.75 28.82 26.64
C SER A 167 -27.58 29.53 25.31
N GLU A 168 -28.09 30.75 25.22
CA GLU A 168 -27.96 31.58 24.01
C GLU A 168 -26.51 31.96 23.76
N TYR A 169 -26.11 31.87 22.49
CA TYR A 169 -24.81 32.34 22.02
C TYR A 169 -24.71 33.87 22.18
N MET A 170 -23.56 34.35 22.64
CA MET A 170 -23.29 35.79 22.75
C MET A 170 -22.25 36.25 21.74
N GLU A 171 -21.00 35.78 21.86
CA GLU A 171 -19.90 36.22 21.00
C GLU A 171 -18.71 35.26 21.05
N GLY A 172 -17.85 35.39 20.05
CA GLY A 172 -16.58 34.69 19.96
C GLY A 172 -16.74 33.19 19.76
N GLY A 173 -15.60 32.52 19.73
CA GLY A 173 -15.56 31.08 19.59
C GLY A 173 -14.80 30.65 18.35
N ARG A 174 -14.27 29.44 18.47
CA ARG A 174 -13.42 28.82 17.48
C ARG A 174 -13.84 27.38 17.31
N ALA A 175 -14.07 27.02 16.06
CA ALA A 175 -14.44 25.68 15.63
C ALA A 175 -13.19 25.01 15.03
N SER A 176 -12.72 23.95 15.66
CA SER A 176 -11.53 23.21 15.24
C SER A 176 -11.91 21.76 14.92
N GLN A 177 -11.56 21.28 13.74
CA GLN A 177 -11.79 19.90 13.31
C GLN A 177 -11.03 18.93 14.21
N VAL A 178 -11.66 17.82 14.56
CA VAL A 178 -11.08 16.74 15.34
C VAL A 178 -11.19 15.46 14.52
N LYS A 179 -10.05 14.84 14.23
CA LYS A 179 -10.02 13.53 13.58
C LYS A 179 -10.32 12.45 14.62
N LYS A 180 -11.47 11.80 14.48
CA LYS A 180 -11.79 10.62 15.28
C LYS A 180 -11.06 9.40 14.73
N PRO A 181 -10.49 8.54 15.60
CA PRO A 181 -9.85 7.32 15.14
C PRO A 181 -10.81 6.47 14.31
N LYS A 182 -10.34 5.99 13.16
CA LYS A 182 -11.06 5.03 12.32
C LYS A 182 -10.44 3.65 12.52
N PHE A 183 -11.25 2.61 12.33
CA PHE A 183 -10.78 1.23 12.40
C PHE A 183 -10.99 0.57 11.05
N VAL A 184 -9.97 -0.13 10.58
CA VAL A 184 -10.02 -0.93 9.34
C VAL A 184 -9.68 -2.38 9.65
N THR A 185 -10.19 -3.27 8.80
CA THR A 185 -10.05 -4.72 8.93
C THR A 185 -9.55 -5.26 7.60
N HIS A 186 -8.40 -5.93 7.60
CA HIS A 186 -7.92 -6.64 6.43
C HIS A 186 -8.26 -8.12 6.51
N LYS A 187 -8.38 -8.78 5.35
CA LYS A 187 -8.41 -10.24 5.22
C LYS A 187 -6.98 -10.79 5.42
N SER A 188 -6.85 -12.00 5.94
CA SER A 188 -5.55 -12.68 5.98
C SER A 188 -5.09 -13.00 4.55
N LEU A 189 -3.78 -13.23 4.36
CA LEU A 189 -3.25 -13.60 3.04
C LEU A 189 -3.90 -14.88 2.50
N ALA A 190 -4.21 -15.84 3.38
CA ALA A 190 -4.86 -17.09 3.00
C ALA A 190 -6.30 -16.88 2.48
N GLU A 191 -7.02 -15.92 3.05
CA GLU A 191 -8.36 -15.53 2.59
C GLU A 191 -8.26 -14.68 1.32
N SER A 192 -7.39 -13.68 1.29
CA SER A 192 -7.24 -12.72 0.20
C SER A 192 -6.72 -13.34 -1.10
N VAL A 193 -6.03 -14.48 -1.04
CA VAL A 193 -5.64 -15.26 -2.23
C VAL A 193 -6.85 -15.86 -2.96
N ASN A 194 -7.95 -16.10 -2.24
CA ASN A 194 -9.17 -16.65 -2.82
C ASN A 194 -10.24 -15.57 -3.06
N ASP A 195 -10.25 -14.52 -2.24
CA ASP A 195 -11.20 -13.41 -2.29
C ASP A 195 -10.48 -12.05 -2.15
N PRO A 196 -9.74 -11.62 -3.19
CA PRO A 196 -8.86 -10.45 -3.13
C PRO A 196 -9.61 -9.11 -3.20
N GLU A 197 -9.10 -8.12 -2.46
CA GLU A 197 -9.45 -6.70 -2.62
C GLU A 197 -8.33 -5.97 -3.39
N PHE A 198 -8.69 -5.35 -4.52
CA PHE A 198 -7.74 -4.67 -5.40
C PHE A 198 -7.85 -3.15 -5.29
N LEU A 199 -6.72 -2.48 -5.02
CA LEU A 199 -6.58 -1.05 -5.25
C LEU A 199 -6.32 -0.79 -6.73
N VAL A 200 -7.29 -0.17 -7.40
CA VAL A 200 -7.13 0.28 -8.79
C VAL A 200 -6.44 1.64 -8.82
N TRP A 201 -5.27 1.71 -9.46
CA TRP A 201 -4.52 2.96 -9.64
C TRP A 201 -4.52 3.44 -11.10
N ASP A 202 -4.66 2.52 -12.06
CA ASP A 202 -4.79 2.84 -13.49
C ASP A 202 -6.21 2.51 -13.96
N PHE A 203 -7.03 3.55 -14.09
CA PHE A 203 -8.43 3.43 -14.54
C PHE A 203 -8.56 3.04 -16.02
N ALA A 204 -7.47 3.02 -16.78
CA ALA A 204 -7.47 2.47 -18.15
C ALA A 204 -7.34 0.93 -18.17
N LYS A 205 -6.96 0.31 -17.04
CA LYS A 205 -6.60 -1.12 -16.94
C LYS A 205 -7.37 -1.84 -15.83
N LEU A 206 -8.69 -1.63 -15.77
CA LEU A 206 -9.55 -2.15 -14.69
C LEU A 206 -9.51 -3.69 -14.56
N ASP A 207 -9.28 -4.41 -15.66
CA ASP A 207 -9.28 -5.88 -15.69
C ASP A 207 -7.90 -6.50 -15.36
N ASN A 208 -6.83 -5.71 -15.37
CA ASN A 208 -5.46 -6.21 -15.18
C ASN A 208 -5.19 -6.76 -13.77
N PRO A 209 -5.63 -6.12 -12.66
CA PRO A 209 -5.35 -6.61 -11.31
C PRO A 209 -5.80 -8.05 -11.08
N ALA A 210 -6.99 -8.42 -11.55
CA ALA A 210 -7.51 -9.78 -11.42
C ALA A 210 -6.65 -10.81 -12.18
N GLN A 211 -6.22 -10.47 -13.40
CA GLN A 211 -5.33 -11.32 -14.20
C GLN A 211 -3.94 -11.45 -13.56
N LEU A 212 -3.37 -10.35 -13.07
CA LEU A 212 -2.09 -10.36 -12.38
C LEU A 212 -2.15 -11.20 -11.11
N HIS A 213 -3.23 -11.11 -10.34
CA HIS A 213 -3.44 -11.94 -9.17
C HIS A 213 -3.31 -13.45 -9.49
N LEU A 214 -3.93 -13.90 -10.58
CA LEU A 214 -3.82 -15.28 -11.05
C LEU A 214 -2.40 -15.63 -11.54
N LEU A 215 -1.77 -14.72 -12.28
CA LEU A 215 -0.42 -14.91 -12.82
C LEU A 215 0.65 -15.02 -11.73
N TRP A 216 0.57 -14.20 -10.69
CA TRP A 216 1.48 -14.28 -9.54
C TRP A 216 1.32 -15.60 -8.77
N GLN A 217 0.08 -16.07 -8.57
CA GLN A 217 -0.16 -17.39 -7.99
C GLN A 217 0.44 -18.52 -8.85
N ALA A 218 0.26 -18.45 -10.18
CA ALA A 218 0.84 -19.41 -11.10
C ALA A 218 2.38 -19.36 -11.08
N LEU A 219 2.96 -18.17 -10.99
CA LEU A 219 4.41 -17.99 -10.92
C LEU A 219 5.01 -18.65 -9.68
N TYR A 220 4.42 -18.41 -8.51
CA TYR A 220 4.93 -19.04 -7.29
C TYR A 220 4.82 -20.57 -7.32
N LYS A 221 3.74 -21.12 -7.90
CA LYS A 221 3.62 -22.57 -8.12
C LYS A 221 4.64 -23.11 -9.12
N PHE A 222 4.88 -22.38 -10.20
CA PHE A 222 5.91 -22.71 -11.18
C PHE A 222 7.29 -22.77 -10.52
N GLU A 223 7.66 -21.74 -9.76
CA GLU A 223 8.95 -21.66 -9.07
C GLU A 223 9.13 -22.80 -8.06
N GLU A 224 8.09 -23.12 -7.29
CA GLU A 224 8.10 -24.23 -6.33
C GLU A 224 8.28 -25.59 -7.03
N LYS A 225 7.61 -25.80 -8.17
CA LYS A 225 7.63 -27.07 -8.91
C LYS A 225 8.91 -27.30 -9.71
N TYR A 226 9.40 -26.26 -10.40
CA TYR A 226 10.53 -26.37 -11.31
C TYR A 226 11.85 -25.88 -10.71
N GLY A 227 11.83 -25.22 -9.55
CA GLY A 227 13.02 -24.73 -8.86
C GLY A 227 13.74 -23.61 -9.61
N ARG A 228 13.05 -22.91 -10.52
CA ARG A 228 13.56 -21.81 -11.34
C ARG A 228 12.45 -20.87 -11.79
N HIS A 229 12.83 -19.68 -12.24
CA HIS A 229 11.94 -18.76 -12.94
C HIS A 229 11.68 -19.24 -14.38
N PRO A 230 10.56 -18.80 -15.02
CA PRO A 230 10.40 -18.89 -16.45
C PRO A 230 11.58 -18.25 -17.19
N THR A 231 12.06 -18.90 -18.24
CA THR A 231 13.17 -18.40 -19.06
C THR A 231 12.69 -17.20 -19.88
N PRO A 232 13.48 -16.11 -19.99
CA PRO A 232 13.12 -14.97 -20.82
C PRO A 232 12.70 -15.37 -22.23
N ARG A 233 11.58 -14.81 -22.71
CA ARG A 233 11.03 -15.02 -24.06
C ARG A 233 10.75 -16.48 -24.45
N CYS A 234 10.62 -17.40 -23.49
CA CYS A 234 10.39 -18.81 -23.79
C CYS A 234 8.90 -19.17 -23.85
N ASP A 235 8.38 -19.43 -25.06
CA ASP A 235 7.00 -19.90 -25.25
C ASP A 235 6.69 -21.20 -24.50
N ALA A 236 7.65 -22.13 -24.44
CA ALA A 236 7.46 -23.39 -23.74
C ALA A 236 7.24 -23.19 -22.23
N ASP A 237 7.97 -22.24 -21.62
CA ASP A 237 7.78 -21.91 -20.21
C ASP A 237 6.49 -21.13 -19.98
N ALA A 238 6.05 -20.29 -20.93
CA ALA A 238 4.74 -19.64 -20.86
C ALA A 238 3.60 -20.68 -20.86
N GLU A 239 3.69 -21.73 -21.68
CA GLU A 239 2.73 -22.84 -21.69
C GLU A 239 2.78 -23.67 -20.40
N LEU A 240 3.94 -23.79 -19.77
CA LEU A 240 4.06 -24.43 -18.45
C LEU A 240 3.43 -23.54 -17.36
N LEU A 241 3.67 -22.23 -17.37
CA LEU A 241 3.06 -21.27 -16.45
C LEU A 241 1.53 -21.29 -16.57
N LYS A 242 1.00 -21.33 -17.80
CA LYS A 242 -0.44 -21.43 -18.08
C LYS A 242 -1.09 -22.66 -17.43
N LYS A 243 -0.36 -23.79 -17.32
CA LYS A 243 -0.85 -25.00 -16.63
C LYS A 243 -0.89 -24.87 -15.11
N GLU A 244 -0.15 -23.93 -14.54
CA GLU A 244 -0.12 -23.68 -13.09
C GLU A 244 -1.14 -22.61 -12.65
N LEU A 245 -1.91 -22.03 -13.58
CA LEU A 245 -3.02 -21.13 -13.26
C LEU A 245 -4.04 -21.80 -12.33
N PRO A 246 -4.68 -21.04 -11.42
CA PRO A 246 -5.82 -21.53 -10.66
C PRO A 246 -6.93 -22.07 -11.60
N LYS A 247 -7.65 -23.12 -11.18
CA LYS A 247 -8.56 -23.90 -12.04
C LYS A 247 -9.67 -23.10 -12.72
N GLU A 248 -10.05 -21.97 -12.16
CA GLU A 248 -11.15 -21.10 -12.63
C GLU A 248 -10.62 -19.78 -13.21
N GLY A 249 -9.29 -19.60 -13.26
CA GLY A 249 -8.66 -18.36 -13.70
C GLY A 249 -8.53 -18.29 -15.21
N GLU A 250 -9.16 -17.30 -15.82
CA GLU A 250 -8.93 -16.92 -17.22
C GLU A 250 -7.99 -15.70 -17.28
N VAL A 251 -6.99 -15.78 -18.14
CA VAL A 251 -6.01 -14.72 -18.38
C VAL A 251 -5.80 -14.59 -19.87
N ASP A 252 -5.70 -13.35 -20.37
CA ASP A 252 -5.37 -13.08 -21.76
C ASP A 252 -4.02 -13.71 -22.14
N GLU A 253 -3.97 -14.37 -23.30
CA GLU A 253 -2.80 -15.16 -23.69
C GLU A 253 -1.58 -14.28 -23.98
N GLU A 254 -1.79 -13.09 -24.54
CA GLU A 254 -0.70 -12.14 -24.80
C GLU A 254 -0.18 -11.59 -23.47
N PHE A 255 -1.06 -11.21 -22.56
CA PHE A 255 -0.70 -10.73 -21.22
C PHE A 255 0.08 -11.78 -20.42
N LEU A 256 -0.36 -13.05 -20.45
CA LEU A 256 0.35 -14.18 -19.82
C LEU A 256 1.74 -14.36 -20.40
N LYS A 257 1.89 -14.33 -21.73
CA LYS A 257 3.19 -14.44 -22.38
C LYS A 257 4.11 -13.30 -21.95
N MET A 258 3.59 -12.07 -21.97
CA MET A 258 4.37 -10.90 -21.56
C MET A 258 4.83 -10.96 -20.11
N PHE A 259 3.98 -11.48 -19.21
CA PHE A 259 4.35 -11.75 -17.82
C PHE A 259 5.43 -12.84 -17.73
N SER A 260 5.22 -13.99 -18.36
CA SER A 260 6.16 -15.11 -18.34
C SER A 260 7.53 -14.72 -18.90
N TYR A 261 7.57 -13.93 -19.97
CA TYR A 261 8.81 -13.49 -20.61
C TYR A 261 9.68 -12.61 -19.73
N GLN A 262 9.08 -11.96 -18.74
CA GLN A 262 9.71 -10.97 -17.89
C GLN A 262 9.85 -11.43 -16.43
N ALA A 263 9.46 -12.68 -16.13
CA ALA A 263 9.40 -13.22 -14.77
C ALA A 263 10.76 -13.30 -14.06
N SER A 264 11.88 -13.34 -14.80
CA SER A 264 13.24 -13.26 -14.25
C SER A 264 13.85 -11.85 -14.34
N GLY A 265 13.10 -10.88 -14.85
CA GLY A 265 13.57 -9.50 -15.00
C GLY A 265 13.66 -8.79 -13.65
N ASN A 266 14.65 -7.92 -13.51
CA ASN A 266 14.87 -7.06 -12.35
C ASN A 266 15.19 -5.65 -12.84
N LEU A 267 14.17 -4.79 -12.85
CA LEU A 267 14.26 -3.41 -13.30
C LEU A 267 14.33 -2.47 -12.10
N VAL A 268 15.42 -1.71 -11.98
CA VAL A 268 15.62 -0.75 -10.88
C VAL A 268 14.49 0.28 -10.78
N ALA A 269 13.90 0.67 -11.92
CA ALA A 269 12.79 1.62 -11.93
C ALA A 269 11.55 1.06 -11.21
N ILE A 270 11.17 -0.19 -11.52
CA ILE A 270 10.02 -0.86 -10.88
C ILE A 270 10.34 -1.15 -9.41
N ALA A 271 11.54 -1.66 -9.11
CA ALA A 271 11.98 -1.87 -7.73
C ALA A 271 11.94 -0.58 -6.89
N SER A 272 12.29 0.57 -7.49
CA SER A 272 12.24 1.87 -6.80
C SER A 272 10.82 2.33 -6.51
N VAL A 273 9.90 2.19 -7.48
CA VAL A 273 8.48 2.53 -7.30
C VAL A 273 7.85 1.66 -6.21
N VAL A 274 8.02 0.34 -6.33
CA VAL A 274 7.46 -0.64 -5.39
C VAL A 274 8.07 -0.48 -4.00
N GLY A 275 9.40 -0.28 -3.92
CA GLY A 275 10.09 -0.04 -2.67
C GLY A 275 9.64 1.24 -1.97
N GLY A 276 9.38 2.31 -2.73
CA GLY A 276 8.82 3.56 -2.20
C GLY A 276 7.41 3.38 -1.63
N ILE A 277 6.53 2.69 -2.35
CA ILE A 277 5.17 2.37 -1.89
C ILE A 277 5.23 1.50 -0.63
N ALA A 278 5.98 0.40 -0.67
CA ALA A 278 6.11 -0.51 0.47
C ALA A 278 6.70 0.17 1.71
N ALA A 279 7.68 1.06 1.54
CA ALA A 279 8.24 1.85 2.64
C ALA A 279 7.21 2.81 3.25
N GLN A 280 6.39 3.47 2.42
CA GLN A 280 5.33 4.33 2.92
C GLN A 280 4.27 3.51 3.67
N GLU A 281 3.83 2.37 3.13
CA GLU A 281 2.87 1.48 3.81
C GLU A 281 3.44 0.93 5.13
N ALA A 282 4.76 0.65 5.18
CA ALA A 282 5.42 0.26 6.42
C ALA A 282 5.31 1.36 7.48
N MET A 283 5.51 2.62 7.11
CA MET A 283 5.32 3.76 8.01
C MET A 283 3.88 3.87 8.50
N LYS A 284 2.88 3.69 7.62
CA LYS A 284 1.46 3.71 8.02
C LYS A 284 1.16 2.61 9.05
N ALA A 285 1.62 1.40 8.80
CA ALA A 285 1.37 0.23 9.65
C ALA A 285 1.96 0.36 11.06
N VAL A 286 3.07 1.11 11.23
CA VAL A 286 3.71 1.30 12.55
C VAL A 286 3.31 2.62 13.24
N THR A 287 2.90 3.64 12.50
CA THR A 287 2.58 4.97 13.07
C THR A 287 1.10 5.21 13.30
N HIS A 288 0.21 4.40 12.74
CA HIS A 288 -1.25 4.64 12.76
C HIS A 288 -1.67 5.94 12.03
N HIS A 289 -0.77 6.49 11.21
CA HIS A 289 -1.04 7.66 10.37
C HIS A 289 -1.21 7.23 8.91
N MET A 290 -2.14 7.91 8.25
CA MET A 290 -2.70 7.65 6.93
C MET A 290 -3.45 6.32 6.81
N THR A 291 -4.40 6.26 5.88
CA THR A 291 -5.10 5.02 5.56
C THR A 291 -4.15 4.03 4.87
N PRO A 292 -3.97 2.81 5.41
CA PRO A 292 -3.23 1.74 4.74
C PRO A 292 -3.89 1.34 3.43
N LEU A 293 -3.10 0.76 2.53
CA LEU A 293 -3.59 0.17 1.29
C LEU A 293 -4.46 -1.05 1.58
N GLU A 294 -5.64 -1.11 0.96
CA GLU A 294 -6.59 -2.22 1.08
C GLU A 294 -6.69 -3.01 -0.24
N GLN A 295 -6.13 -4.20 -0.42
CA GLN A 295 -5.06 -4.90 0.32
C GLN A 295 -3.94 -5.29 -0.67
N TYR A 296 -4.29 -5.54 -1.95
CA TYR A 296 -3.37 -5.71 -3.07
C TYR A 296 -3.34 -4.49 -3.98
N LEU A 297 -2.13 -4.11 -4.38
CA LEU A 297 -1.89 -3.20 -5.49
C LEU A 297 -1.04 -3.93 -6.52
N TYR A 298 -1.59 -4.12 -7.71
CA TYR A 298 -0.88 -4.67 -8.85
C TYR A 298 -0.42 -3.56 -9.79
N ILE A 299 0.81 -3.67 -10.25
CA ILE A 299 1.44 -2.69 -11.14
C ILE A 299 1.92 -3.44 -12.38
N ASP A 300 1.52 -2.96 -13.56
CA ASP A 300 2.13 -3.31 -14.83
C ASP A 300 2.45 -2.03 -15.61
N CYS A 301 3.63 -2.01 -16.23
CA CYS A 301 4.10 -0.87 -17.04
C CYS A 301 4.49 -1.33 -18.44
N LEU A 302 3.65 -2.15 -19.08
CA LEU A 302 3.93 -2.73 -20.40
C LEU A 302 4.17 -1.70 -21.50
N GLU A 303 3.64 -0.49 -21.34
CA GLU A 303 3.87 0.65 -22.24
C GLU A 303 5.33 1.08 -22.31
N ALA A 304 6.14 0.72 -21.30
CA ALA A 304 7.58 0.98 -21.30
C ALA A 304 8.33 0.09 -22.30
N LEU A 305 7.71 -0.98 -22.82
CA LEU A 305 8.31 -1.79 -23.87
C LEU A 305 8.34 -1.04 -25.19
N HIS A 306 9.44 -1.18 -25.89
CA HIS A 306 9.58 -0.65 -27.24
C HIS A 306 8.59 -1.30 -28.19
N GLY A 307 7.69 -0.49 -28.75
CA GLY A 307 6.72 -0.92 -29.76
C GLY A 307 7.34 -1.10 -31.14
N VAL A 308 6.50 -1.50 -32.10
CA VAL A 308 6.86 -1.78 -33.51
C VAL A 308 7.52 -0.58 -34.22
N TRP A 309 7.27 0.63 -33.72
CA TRP A 309 7.83 1.88 -34.22
C TRP A 309 9.30 2.10 -33.85
N SER A 310 9.84 1.34 -32.90
CA SER A 310 11.23 1.43 -32.44
C SER A 310 12.14 0.49 -33.23
N PRO A 311 13.42 0.85 -33.48
CA PRO A 311 14.42 -0.11 -33.95
C PRO A 311 14.64 -1.28 -32.98
N PHE A 312 14.19 -1.14 -31.72
CA PHE A 312 14.22 -2.18 -30.69
C PHE A 312 12.83 -2.81 -30.48
N ASP A 313 12.12 -3.08 -31.58
CA ASP A 313 10.79 -3.72 -31.56
C ASP A 313 10.77 -4.98 -30.69
N SER A 314 10.08 -4.89 -29.55
CA SER A 314 10.02 -5.95 -28.56
C SER A 314 9.33 -7.22 -29.08
N SER A 315 8.49 -7.13 -30.11
CA SER A 315 7.86 -8.32 -30.72
C SER A 315 8.86 -9.21 -31.47
N LYS A 316 10.03 -8.68 -31.83
CA LYS A 316 11.08 -9.39 -32.55
C LYS A 316 12.13 -10.04 -31.65
N LEU A 317 12.11 -9.76 -30.35
CA LEU A 317 13.07 -10.29 -29.38
C LEU A 317 12.91 -11.80 -29.22
N ARG A 318 14.03 -12.52 -29.32
CA ARG A 318 14.09 -13.97 -29.14
C ARG A 318 14.77 -14.34 -27.82
N VAL A 319 14.63 -15.61 -27.43
CA VAL A 319 15.33 -16.17 -26.26
C VAL A 319 16.84 -15.91 -26.34
N GLU A 320 17.45 -15.98 -27.52
CA GLU A 320 18.86 -15.69 -27.72
C GLU A 320 19.27 -14.24 -27.41
N ASP A 321 18.37 -13.29 -27.65
CA ASP A 321 18.65 -11.86 -27.48
C ASP A 321 18.65 -11.46 -25.99
N CYS A 322 17.82 -12.14 -25.20
CA CYS A 322 17.67 -11.98 -23.75
C CYS A 322 18.58 -12.92 -22.95
N LYS A 323 19.52 -13.64 -23.60
CA LYS A 323 20.46 -14.49 -22.87
C LYS A 323 21.47 -13.62 -22.10
N PRO A 324 21.77 -13.97 -20.85
CA PRO A 324 22.80 -13.31 -20.07
C PRO A 324 24.14 -13.29 -20.84
N LYS A 325 24.66 -12.08 -21.08
CA LYS A 325 25.91 -11.88 -21.81
C LYS A 325 27.08 -11.94 -20.83
N LEU A 326 27.97 -12.93 -21.02
CA LEU A 326 29.16 -13.22 -20.19
C LEU A 326 30.06 -12.02 -19.83
N ARG A 327 29.97 -10.89 -20.54
CA ARG A 327 30.76 -9.67 -20.29
C ARG A 327 30.04 -8.60 -19.48
N ASP A 328 28.75 -8.75 -19.20
CA ASP A 328 27.95 -7.73 -18.52
C ASP A 328 26.87 -8.35 -17.61
N LEU A 329 27.32 -9.17 -16.66
CA LEU A 329 26.43 -9.91 -15.74
C LEU A 329 25.59 -8.98 -14.85
N ARG A 330 26.00 -7.72 -14.67
CA ARG A 330 25.32 -6.73 -13.82
C ARG A 330 23.99 -6.25 -14.39
N HIS A 331 23.81 -6.32 -15.71
CA HIS A 331 22.61 -5.85 -16.40
C HIS A 331 21.71 -7.00 -16.89
N GLU A 332 21.96 -8.25 -16.48
CA GLU A 332 21.17 -9.42 -16.91
C GLU A 332 19.70 -9.36 -16.53
N GLY A 333 19.38 -8.74 -15.39
CA GLY A 333 17.98 -8.52 -15.01
C GLY A 333 17.24 -7.52 -15.91
N VAL A 334 17.95 -6.74 -16.72
CA VAL A 334 17.38 -5.71 -17.60
C VAL A 334 17.17 -6.22 -19.03
N SER A 335 17.95 -7.23 -19.45
CA SER A 335 17.94 -7.80 -20.81
C SER A 335 16.85 -8.83 -21.03
#